data_AF-A0A4Q4M7J0-F1
#
_entry.id   AF-A0A4Q4M7J0-F1
#
_cell.length_a   1.000
_cell.length_b   1.000
_cell.length_c   1.000
_cell.angle_alpha   90.00
_cell.angle_beta   90.00
_cell.angle_gamma   90.00
#
_symmetry.space_group_name_H-M   'P 1'
#
loop_
_entity.id
_entity.type
_entity.pdbx_description
1 polymer ?
#
loop_
_entity_poly.entity_id
_entity_poly.type
_entity_poly.pdbx_seq_one_letter_code
_entity_poly.pdbx_strand_id
1 'polypeptide(L)'
;MYHYLIRGDYEVLRNEVQDFFDHKHWHVQSIPDPRDHDPERYAILAAITQYLAHGINRRIMISQGYRKDPIGPWRTAAYHFFHGTKGYLPILEKLDKAPKWAGRVKMVESRLEICQGWTSEVWGGKSSLKFAAKGIVCTEIVECFI
;
A
#
# COMPACT_ATOMS: atom_id res chain seq x y z
N MET A 1 7.74 4.13 6.78
CA MET A 1 7.22 3.89 5.40
C MET A 1 7.94 4.68 4.30
N TYR A 2 7.81 6.01 4.16
CA TYR A 2 8.45 6.78 3.06
C TYR A 2 9.94 6.49 2.89
N HIS A 3 10.71 6.56 3.98
CA HIS A 3 12.15 6.31 3.98
C HIS A 3 12.52 4.95 3.38
N TYR A 4 11.81 3.89 3.79
CA TYR A 4 12.03 2.53 3.28
C TYR A 4 11.64 2.39 1.81
N LEU A 5 10.61 3.12 1.37
CA LEU A 5 10.24 3.20 -0.04
C LEU A 5 11.38 3.73 -0.89
N ILE A 6 11.96 4.88 -0.50
CA ILE A 6 13.01 5.55 -1.25
C ILE A 6 14.29 4.72 -1.29
N ARG A 7 14.59 4.00 -0.20
CA ARG A 7 15.78 3.15 -0.10
C ARG A 7 15.63 1.80 -0.81
N GLY A 8 14.42 1.41 -1.19
CA GLY A 8 14.14 0.07 -1.70
C GLY A 8 14.18 -1.01 -0.62
N ASP A 9 14.05 -0.64 0.67
CA ASP A 9 14.04 -1.55 1.81
C ASP A 9 12.64 -2.21 1.94
N TYR A 10 12.22 -2.95 0.92
CA TYR A 10 10.84 -3.44 0.78
C TYR A 10 10.43 -4.47 1.84
N GLU A 11 11.37 -5.25 2.36
CA GLU A 11 11.10 -6.17 3.47
C GLU A 11 10.70 -5.39 4.74
N VAL A 12 11.43 -4.31 5.04
CA VAL A 12 11.15 -3.46 6.19
C VAL A 12 9.87 -2.66 5.96
N LEU A 13 9.67 -2.12 4.75
CA LEU A 13 8.43 -1.45 4.37
C LEU A 13 7.21 -2.35 4.57
N ARG A 14 7.32 -3.63 4.20
CA ARG A 14 6.25 -4.61 4.38
C ARG A 14 5.90 -4.82 5.86
N ASN A 15 6.91 -4.91 6.73
CA ASN A 15 6.69 -5.04 8.17
C ASN A 15 5.97 -3.81 8.74
N GLU A 16 6.36 -2.61 8.34
CA GLU A 16 5.70 -1.36 8.75
C GLU A 16 4.23 -1.30 8.31
N VAL A 17 3.92 -1.80 7.12
CA VAL A 17 2.54 -1.89 6.63
C VAL A 17 1.75 -2.91 7.45
N GLN A 18 2.36 -4.05 7.78
CA GLN A 18 1.74 -5.06 8.63
C GLN A 18 1.45 -4.50 10.03
N ASP A 19 2.41 -3.82 10.65
CA ASP A 19 2.25 -3.16 11.93
C ASP A 19 1.09 -2.16 11.87
N PHE A 20 1.02 -1.32 10.82
CA PHE A 20 -0.08 -0.37 10.66
C PHE A 20 -1.45 -1.08 10.64
N PHE A 21 -1.58 -2.20 9.93
CA PHE A 21 -2.84 -2.94 9.82
C PHE A 21 -3.23 -3.71 11.10
N ASP A 22 -2.27 -4.09 11.93
CA ASP A 22 -2.55 -4.78 13.20
C ASP A 22 -3.07 -3.81 14.29
N HIS A 23 -2.83 -2.50 14.13
CA HIS A 23 -3.36 -1.48 15.02
C HIS A 23 -4.84 -1.15 14.74
N LYS A 24 -5.74 -1.77 15.50
CA LYS A 24 -7.21 -1.68 15.32
C LYS A 24 -7.81 -0.26 15.29
N HIS A 25 -7.13 0.70 15.91
CA HIS A 25 -7.59 2.09 16.04
C HIS A 25 -7.00 3.02 14.98
N TRP A 26 -6.10 2.53 14.14
CA TRP A 26 -5.46 3.32 13.10
C TRP A 26 -6.31 3.26 11.84
N HIS A 27 -6.95 4.39 11.56
CA HIS A 27 -7.72 4.58 10.34
C HIS A 27 -6.89 5.36 9.33
N VAL A 28 -6.79 4.83 8.11
CA VAL A 28 -6.08 5.46 7.01
C VAL A 28 -6.66 6.83 6.73
N GLN A 29 -7.99 6.99 6.77
CA GLN A 29 -8.65 8.28 6.54
C GLN A 29 -8.29 9.36 7.59
N SER A 30 -7.82 8.94 8.77
CA SER A 30 -7.45 9.82 9.88
C SER A 30 -6.01 10.29 9.83
N ILE A 31 -5.19 9.82 8.88
CA ILE A 31 -3.81 10.28 8.72
C ILE A 31 -3.81 11.79 8.41
N PRO A 32 -3.17 12.63 9.26
CA PRO A 32 -3.21 14.07 9.11
C PRO A 32 -2.48 14.53 7.84
N ASP A 33 -2.88 15.68 7.32
CA ASP A 33 -2.23 16.30 6.15
C ASP A 33 -0.85 16.82 6.57
N PRO A 34 0.26 16.29 6.02
CA PRO A 34 1.60 16.73 6.39
C PRO A 34 1.92 18.15 5.87
N ARG A 35 1.12 18.67 4.91
CA ARG A 35 1.37 19.96 4.24
C ARG A 35 2.82 20.10 3.76
N ASP A 36 3.31 19.04 3.15
CA ASP A 36 4.71 18.94 2.75
C ASP A 36 5.02 19.92 1.61
N HIS A 37 6.08 20.71 1.78
CA HIS A 37 6.51 21.72 0.81
C HIS A 37 7.25 21.11 -0.39
N ASP A 38 7.77 19.89 -0.25
CA ASP A 38 8.40 19.15 -1.35
C ASP A 38 7.30 18.44 -2.15
N PRO A 39 7.03 18.84 -3.41
CA PRO A 39 5.95 18.28 -4.20
C PRO A 39 6.15 16.80 -4.53
N GLU A 40 7.39 16.34 -4.68
CA GLU A 40 7.72 14.95 -4.98
C GLU A 40 7.46 14.08 -3.76
N ARG A 41 8.02 14.48 -2.61
CA ARG A 41 7.76 13.79 -1.34
C ARG A 41 6.28 13.79 -1.00
N TYR A 42 5.58 14.90 -1.23
CA TYR A 42 4.15 14.99 -0.94
C TYR A 42 3.32 14.04 -1.82
N ALA A 43 3.67 13.93 -3.11
CA ALA A 43 3.05 12.99 -4.05
C ALA A 43 3.27 11.54 -3.61
N ILE A 44 4.47 11.20 -3.14
CA ILE A 44 4.79 9.86 -2.63
C ILE A 44 3.99 9.55 -1.36
N LEU A 45 3.95 10.47 -0.39
CA LEU A 45 3.15 10.31 0.83
C LEU A 45 1.65 10.13 0.50
N ALA A 46 1.13 10.89 -0.46
CA ALA A 46 -0.24 10.72 -0.94
C ALA A 46 -0.47 9.33 -1.54
N ALA A 47 0.45 8.83 -2.35
CA ALA A 47 0.35 7.49 -2.95
C ALA A 47 0.42 6.38 -1.89
N ILE A 48 1.32 6.49 -0.90
CA ILE A 48 1.44 5.54 0.23
C ILE A 48 0.09 5.42 0.96
N THR A 49 -0.52 6.55 1.35
CA THR A 49 -1.80 6.51 2.08
C THR A 49 -2.96 5.94 1.24
N GLN A 50 -2.96 6.21 -0.07
CA GLN A 50 -3.93 5.59 -0.98
C GLN A 50 -3.75 4.07 -1.09
N TYR A 51 -2.51 3.59 -1.03
CA TYR A 51 -2.21 2.16 -1.03
C TYR A 51 -2.54 1.48 0.29
N LEU A 52 -2.29 2.12 1.43
CA LEU A 52 -2.74 1.60 2.73
C LEU A 52 -4.25 1.36 2.74
N ALA A 53 -5.05 2.33 2.26
CA ALA A 53 -6.50 2.18 2.15
C ALA A 53 -6.89 1.04 1.18
N HIS A 54 -6.16 0.88 0.08
CA HIS A 54 -6.39 -0.21 -0.86
C HIS A 54 -6.11 -1.59 -0.23
N GLY A 55 -4.96 -1.72 0.44
CA GLY A 55 -4.50 -2.93 1.10
C GLY A 55 -5.45 -3.42 2.18
N ILE A 56 -5.79 -2.53 3.12
CA ILE A 56 -6.68 -2.87 4.22
C ILE A 56 -8.07 -3.28 3.72
N ASN A 57 -8.61 -2.57 2.71
CA ASN A 57 -9.88 -2.91 2.09
C ASN A 57 -9.83 -4.26 1.38
N ARG A 58 -8.73 -4.57 0.70
CA ARG A 58 -8.54 -5.88 0.07
C ARG A 58 -8.54 -7.00 1.11
N ARG A 59 -7.87 -6.80 2.25
CA ARG A 59 -7.89 -7.77 3.37
C ARG A 59 -9.28 -7.96 3.94
N ILE A 60 -10.01 -6.88 4.19
CA ILE A 60 -11.40 -6.92 4.68
C ILE A 60 -12.28 -7.70 3.70
N MET A 61 -12.22 -7.38 2.40
CA MET A 61 -12.99 -8.10 1.38
C MET A 61 -12.66 -9.59 1.30
N ILE A 62 -11.38 -9.97 1.45
CA ILE A 62 -10.97 -11.37 1.49
C ILE A 62 -11.53 -12.07 2.75
N SER A 63 -11.44 -11.42 3.91
CA SER A 63 -11.96 -11.97 5.19
C SER A 63 -13.48 -12.17 5.17
N GLN A 64 -14.21 -11.30 4.47
CA GLN A 64 -15.65 -11.36 4.31
C GLN A 64 -16.10 -12.29 3.16
N GLY A 65 -15.17 -12.93 2.46
CA GLY A 65 -15.48 -13.84 1.35
C GLY A 65 -15.96 -13.15 0.06
N TYR A 66 -15.86 -11.82 -0.04
CA TYR A 66 -16.25 -11.05 -1.22
C TYR A 66 -15.34 -11.26 -2.43
N ARG A 67 -14.13 -11.82 -2.24
CA ARG A 67 -13.24 -12.22 -3.34
C ARG A 67 -13.07 -13.73 -3.40
N LYS A 68 -13.63 -14.34 -4.46
CA LYS A 68 -13.32 -15.69 -4.95
C LYS A 68 -12.27 -15.61 -6.07
N ASP A 69 -11.21 -14.83 -5.91
CA ASP A 69 -10.13 -14.92 -6.90
C ASP A 69 -9.61 -16.38 -6.88
N PRO A 70 -9.34 -17.00 -8.06
CA PRO A 70 -8.70 -18.31 -8.09
C PRO A 70 -7.46 -18.26 -7.22
N ILE A 71 -7.23 -19.31 -6.44
CA ILE A 71 -6.10 -19.41 -5.50
C ILE A 71 -4.82 -19.42 -6.35
N GLY A 72 -4.35 -18.24 -6.72
CA GLY A 72 -3.04 -18.05 -7.33
C GLY A 72 -1.96 -18.13 -6.24
N PRO A 73 -0.69 -18.32 -6.63
CA PRO A 73 0.45 -18.34 -5.70
C PRO A 73 0.46 -17.12 -4.76
N TRP A 74 -0.04 -15.98 -5.23
CA TRP A 74 -0.20 -14.77 -4.45
C TRP A 74 -1.20 -14.85 -3.31
N ARG A 75 -2.32 -15.56 -3.47
CA ARG A 75 -3.30 -15.72 -2.40
C ARG A 75 -2.69 -16.59 -1.32
N THR A 76 -1.91 -17.60 -1.69
CA THR A 76 -1.15 -18.46 -0.77
C THR A 76 -0.03 -17.67 -0.08
N ALA A 77 0.73 -16.84 -0.79
CA ALA A 77 1.76 -15.98 -0.20
C ALA A 77 1.17 -14.94 0.76
N ALA A 78 0.12 -14.23 0.34
CA ALA A 78 -0.64 -13.32 1.20
C ALA A 78 -1.28 -14.06 2.38
N TYR A 79 -1.86 -15.25 2.14
CA TYR A 79 -2.47 -16.10 3.16
C TYR A 79 -1.43 -16.52 4.20
N HIS A 80 -0.27 -17.05 3.82
CA HIS A 80 0.76 -17.47 4.78
C HIS A 80 1.41 -16.28 5.51
N PHE A 81 1.65 -15.18 4.80
CA PHE A 81 2.24 -13.99 5.39
C PHE A 81 1.27 -13.30 6.37
N PHE A 82 -0.02 -13.20 6.03
CA PHE A 82 -1.05 -12.59 6.89
C PHE A 82 -1.74 -13.58 7.84
N HIS A 83 -1.44 -14.88 7.78
CA HIS A 83 -1.93 -15.85 8.77
C HIS A 83 -0.96 -16.16 9.89
N GLY A 84 0.28 -15.66 9.84
CA GLY A 84 1.11 -15.55 11.05
C GLY A 84 0.41 -14.77 12.17
N THR A 85 -0.59 -13.94 11.83
CA THR A 85 -1.40 -13.12 12.75
C THR A 85 -2.82 -13.69 13.01
N LYS A 86 -3.07 -14.99 12.75
CA LYS A 86 -4.39 -15.68 12.83
C LYS A 86 -5.21 -15.48 14.11
N GLY A 87 -4.66 -14.98 15.21
CA GLY A 87 -5.41 -14.71 16.43
C GLY A 87 -6.05 -13.32 16.50
N TYR A 88 -5.58 -12.34 15.72
CA TYR A 88 -5.76 -10.94 16.11
C TYR A 88 -6.00 -9.93 14.98
N LEU A 89 -6.04 -10.32 13.70
CA LEU A 89 -6.39 -9.35 12.65
C LEU A 89 -7.67 -8.61 13.09
N PRO A 90 -7.62 -7.30 13.38
CA PRO A 90 -8.85 -6.55 13.49
C PRO A 90 -9.54 -6.72 12.16
N ILE A 91 -10.60 -7.52 12.16
CA ILE A 91 -11.61 -7.38 11.14
C ILE A 91 -12.16 -5.98 11.41
N LEU A 92 -11.58 -4.97 10.76
CA LEU A 92 -12.28 -3.72 10.56
C LEU A 92 -13.54 -4.13 9.80
N GLU A 93 -14.68 -4.06 10.49
CA GLU A 93 -15.97 -4.42 9.90
C GLU A 93 -16.30 -3.54 8.68
N LYS A 94 -15.63 -2.38 8.58
CA LYS A 94 -15.88 -1.35 7.59
C LYS A 94 -14.64 -1.07 6.77
N LEU A 95 -14.86 -0.89 5.47
CA LEU A 95 -13.86 -0.40 4.52
C LEU A 95 -13.34 0.99 4.96
N ASP A 96 -12.04 1.18 4.88
CA ASP A 96 -11.35 2.44 5.13
C ASP A 96 -11.25 3.28 3.84
N LYS A 97 -10.88 4.54 3.98
CA LYS A 97 -10.71 5.50 2.88
C LYS A 97 -9.32 6.12 2.96
N ALA A 98 -8.80 6.55 1.81
CA ALA A 98 -7.62 7.41 1.82
C ALA A 98 -7.96 8.76 2.48
N PRO A 99 -6.99 9.47 3.09
CA PRO A 99 -7.21 10.82 3.58
C PRO A 99 -7.69 11.76 2.48
N LYS A 100 -8.57 12.71 2.81
CA LYS A 100 -9.05 13.72 1.86
C LYS A 100 -7.90 14.51 1.22
N TRP A 101 -6.83 14.77 1.97
CA TRP A 101 -5.68 15.51 1.47
C TRP A 101 -4.95 14.78 0.35
N ALA A 102 -4.81 13.46 0.44
CA ALA A 102 -4.12 12.65 -0.56
C ALA A 102 -4.81 12.73 -1.94
N GLY A 103 -6.13 12.93 -1.96
CA GLY A 103 -6.89 13.17 -3.18
C GLY A 103 -6.63 14.53 -3.84
N ARG A 104 -6.20 15.54 -3.07
CA ARG A 104 -5.94 16.91 -3.54
C ARG A 104 -4.51 17.11 -4.04
N VAL A 105 -3.59 16.23 -3.66
CA VAL A 105 -2.18 16.31 -4.10
C VAL A 105 -2.10 16.16 -5.61
N LYS A 106 -1.52 17.14 -6.29
CA LYS A 106 -1.36 17.14 -7.75
C LYS A 106 -0.32 16.11 -8.18
N MET A 107 -0.38 15.75 -9.46
CA MET A 107 0.66 14.97 -10.12
C MET A 107 1.94 15.80 -10.18
N VAL A 108 3.11 15.15 -10.01
CA VAL A 108 4.40 15.80 -10.27
C VAL A 108 4.59 16.02 -11.77
N GLU A 109 5.24 17.13 -12.15
CA GLU A 109 5.49 17.47 -13.56
C GLU A 109 6.65 16.64 -14.15
N SER A 110 7.64 16.30 -13.33
CA SER A 110 8.75 15.41 -13.66
C SER A 110 8.33 13.94 -13.47
N ARG A 111 8.68 13.07 -14.44
CA ARG A 111 8.55 11.61 -14.26
C ARG A 111 9.51 11.18 -13.15
N LEU A 112 8.95 10.76 -12.02
CA LEU A 112 9.72 10.34 -10.86
C LEU A 112 9.82 8.81 -10.84
N GLU A 113 11.04 8.28 -10.99
CA GLU A 113 11.31 6.84 -10.92
C GLU A 113 11.84 6.49 -9.53
N ILE A 114 11.17 5.56 -8.85
CA ILE A 114 11.58 5.08 -7.53
C ILE A 114 12.13 3.66 -7.66
N CYS A 115 13.40 3.50 -7.24
CA CYS A 115 14.17 2.25 -7.15
C CYS A 115 14.46 1.53 -8.49
N GLN A 116 15.57 0.77 -8.54
CA GLN A 116 15.85 -0.18 -9.61
C GLN A 116 15.17 -1.52 -9.24
N GLY A 117 14.22 -1.97 -10.05
CA GLY A 117 13.22 -2.97 -9.67
C GLY A 117 13.75 -4.33 -9.16
N TRP A 118 12.92 -4.97 -8.34
CA TRP A 118 12.96 -6.37 -7.95
C TRP A 118 11.90 -7.17 -8.72
N THR A 119 12.25 -7.84 -9.82
CA THR A 119 11.25 -8.61 -10.59
C THR A 119 10.70 -9.80 -9.80
N SER A 120 9.40 -9.73 -9.47
CA SER A 120 8.64 -10.87 -8.95
C SER A 120 8.21 -11.79 -10.11
N GLU A 121 8.62 -13.06 -10.08
CA GLU A 121 8.15 -14.08 -11.03
C GLU A 121 6.61 -14.26 -10.98
N VAL A 122 5.98 -13.93 -9.85
CA VAL A 122 4.55 -14.12 -9.61
C VAL A 122 3.69 -13.04 -10.27
N TRP A 123 4.21 -11.82 -10.41
CA TRP A 123 3.39 -10.66 -10.78
C TRP A 123 3.75 -10.03 -12.13
N GLY A 124 4.94 -10.32 -12.66
CA GLY A 124 5.48 -9.59 -13.82
C GLY A 124 5.65 -8.10 -13.50
N GLY A 125 6.33 -7.34 -14.37
CA GLY A 125 6.56 -5.90 -14.18
C GLY A 125 5.27 -5.04 -14.24
N LYS A 126 4.37 -5.19 -13.27
CA LYS A 126 3.13 -4.42 -13.17
C LYS A 126 3.40 -3.09 -12.48
N SER A 127 3.15 -2.01 -13.20
CA SER A 127 3.24 -0.65 -12.68
C SER A 127 2.09 -0.35 -11.71
N SER A 128 2.39 0.45 -10.69
CA SER A 128 1.43 0.86 -9.69
C SER A 128 0.42 1.90 -10.21
N LEU A 129 -0.89 1.63 -10.10
CA LEU A 129 -1.94 2.59 -10.48
C LEU A 129 -2.00 3.84 -9.58
N LYS A 130 -1.77 3.75 -8.26
CA LYS A 130 -1.84 4.94 -7.39
C LYS A 130 -0.58 5.80 -7.49
N PHE A 131 0.60 5.18 -7.65
CA PHE A 131 1.83 5.93 -7.92
C PHE A 131 1.77 6.56 -9.31
N ALA A 132 1.30 5.83 -10.34
CA ALA A 132 1.14 6.39 -11.68
C ALA A 132 0.19 7.60 -11.72
N ALA A 133 -0.93 7.57 -10.97
CA ALA A 133 -1.84 8.71 -10.85
C ALA A 133 -1.21 9.94 -10.17
N LYS A 134 -0.03 9.78 -9.56
CA LYS A 134 0.77 10.85 -8.97
C LYS A 134 2.00 11.20 -9.81
N GLY A 135 2.19 10.61 -10.99
CA GLY A 135 3.34 10.88 -11.87
C GLY A 135 4.57 10.06 -11.49
N ILE A 136 4.39 9.04 -10.65
CA ILE A 136 5.46 8.22 -10.11
C ILE A 136 5.45 6.87 -10.82
N VAL A 137 6.57 6.52 -11.41
CA VAL A 137 6.81 5.18 -11.94
C VAL A 137 7.50 4.38 -10.87
N CYS A 138 6.81 3.33 -10.41
CA CYS A 138 7.43 2.33 -9.58
C CYS A 138 6.91 0.94 -9.91
N THR A 139 7.84 0.00 -10.04
CA THR A 139 7.61 -1.42 -10.13
C THR A 139 7.62 -2.01 -8.72
N GLU A 140 6.75 -2.98 -8.45
CA GLU A 140 6.83 -3.88 -7.27
C GLU A 140 6.47 -3.34 -5.88
N ILE A 141 6.22 -2.04 -5.69
CA ILE A 141 5.75 -1.53 -4.38
C ILE A 141 4.39 -2.12 -3.99
N VAL A 142 3.54 -2.44 -4.96
CA VAL A 142 2.14 -2.84 -4.73
C VAL A 142 2.03 -4.06 -3.79
N GLU A 143 3.00 -4.97 -3.81
CA GLU A 143 3.02 -6.14 -2.93
C GLU A 143 3.26 -5.80 -1.45
N CYS A 144 3.99 -4.72 -1.16
CA CYS A 144 4.23 -4.30 0.22
C CYS A 144 2.93 -3.83 0.89
N PHE A 145 1.95 -3.42 0.09
CA PHE A 145 0.68 -2.85 0.54
C PHE A 145 -0.50 -3.81 0.42
N ILE A 146 -0.33 -5.05 -0.05
CA ILE A 146 -1.43 -6.00 -0.32
C ILE A 146 -1.21 -7.28 0.46
#